data_AF-A0A482J091-F1
#
_entry.id   AF-A0A482J091-F1
#
_cell.length_a   1.000
_cell.length_b   1.000
_cell.length_c   1.000
_cell.angle_alpha   90.00
_cell.angle_beta   90.00
_cell.angle_gamma   90.00
#
_symmetry.space_group_name_H-M   'P 1'
#
loop_
_entity.id
_entity.type
_entity.pdbx_description
1 polymer ?
#
loop_
_entity_poly.entity_id
_entity_poly.type
_entity_poly.pdbx_seq_one_letter_code
_entity_poly.pdbx_strand_id
1 'polypeptide(L)'
;MPGNKRPARPKKIQNSKVKRKVSKESWVNTAFSPLEEMLEHIAAEGTLDVGSDGELLFTRKGTSVQYIVAQTFSAYADVFAVVRMRDPACPDASLLATFSEQLRSNGVSPIELQAVRECVAAIRVFAAKSEPLMVSDAAESVVIRYHLDAADAKTV
;
A
#
# COMPACT_ATOMS: atom_id res chain seq x y z
N MET A 1 -39.41 11.65 53.80
CA MET A 1 -39.40 10.34 53.12
C MET A 1 -38.66 10.49 51.78
N PRO A 2 -37.49 9.87 51.60
CA PRO A 2 -36.75 9.94 50.34
C PRO A 2 -37.19 8.83 49.38
N GLY A 3 -37.61 9.22 48.17
CA GLY A 3 -38.04 8.33 47.10
C GLY A 3 -36.88 7.56 46.48
N ASN A 4 -37.01 6.23 46.45
CA ASN A 4 -36.04 5.28 45.91
C ASN A 4 -35.92 5.45 44.38
N LYS A 5 -34.80 6.00 43.87
CA LYS A 5 -34.48 5.99 42.44
C LYS A 5 -33.84 4.65 42.08
N ARG A 6 -34.52 3.84 41.27
CA ARG A 6 -33.92 2.62 40.68
C ARG A 6 -32.73 3.00 39.79
N PRO A 7 -31.61 2.27 39.83
CA PRO A 7 -30.48 2.54 38.95
C PRO A 7 -30.86 2.23 37.50
N ALA A 8 -30.47 3.13 36.59
CA ALA A 8 -30.70 2.98 35.16
C ALA A 8 -29.94 1.75 34.63
N ARG A 9 -30.67 0.85 33.95
CA ARG A 9 -30.09 -0.31 33.29
C ARG A 9 -29.14 0.16 32.18
N PRO A 10 -27.88 -0.32 32.13
CA PRO A 10 -26.97 0.08 31.05
C PRO A 10 -27.53 -0.40 29.71
N LYS A 11 -27.72 0.54 28.77
CA LYS A 11 -28.09 0.24 27.40
C LYS A 11 -26.95 -0.57 26.78
N LYS A 12 -27.25 -1.79 26.30
CA LYS A 12 -26.34 -2.54 25.44
C LYS A 12 -26.02 -1.66 24.23
N ILE A 13 -24.79 -1.16 24.15
CA ILE A 13 -24.26 -0.60 22.91
C ILE A 13 -24.15 -1.78 21.95
N GLN A 14 -25.15 -1.94 21.09
CA GLN A 14 -25.01 -2.75 19.90
C GLN A 14 -23.95 -2.07 19.04
N ASN A 15 -22.70 -2.52 19.19
CA ASN A 15 -21.67 -2.32 18.18
C ASN A 15 -22.14 -3.09 16.95
N SER A 16 -23.00 -2.47 16.15
CA SER A 16 -23.23 -2.84 14.77
C SER A 16 -21.90 -2.58 14.06
N LYS A 17 -20.98 -3.55 14.17
CA LYS A 17 -19.90 -3.74 13.21
C LYS A 17 -20.60 -3.93 11.87
N VAL A 18 -20.85 -2.83 11.17
CA VAL A 18 -21.18 -2.84 9.76
C VAL A 18 -19.93 -3.41 9.10
N LYS A 19 -19.88 -4.74 8.97
CA LYS A 19 -18.97 -5.42 8.06
C LYS A 19 -19.43 -4.99 6.66
N ARG A 20 -19.01 -3.79 6.22
CA ARG A 20 -19.08 -3.43 4.81
C ARG A 20 -18.22 -4.48 4.12
N LYS A 21 -18.86 -5.45 3.47
CA LYS A 21 -18.20 -6.27 2.45
C LYS A 21 -17.73 -5.26 1.41
N VAL A 22 -16.48 -4.82 1.52
CA VAL A 22 -15.82 -4.15 0.42
C VAL A 22 -15.86 -5.18 -0.71
N SER A 23 -16.53 -4.85 -1.81
CA SER A 23 -16.55 -5.73 -2.98
C SER A 23 -15.10 -6.10 -3.33
N LYS A 24 -14.85 -7.33 -3.79
CA LYS A 24 -13.51 -7.75 -4.20
C LYS A 24 -12.90 -6.76 -5.22
N GLU A 25 -13.72 -6.18 -6.09
CA GLU A 25 -13.28 -5.16 -7.04
C GLU A 25 -12.97 -3.81 -6.36
N SER A 26 -13.69 -3.46 -5.30
CA SER A 26 -13.54 -2.17 -4.61
C SER A 26 -12.24 -2.05 -3.82
N TRP A 27 -11.75 -3.12 -3.20
CA TRP A 27 -10.49 -3.04 -2.45
C TRP A 27 -9.28 -3.10 -3.36
N VAL A 28 -9.29 -3.91 -4.42
CA VAL A 28 -8.20 -3.97 -5.39
C VAL A 28 -8.03 -2.61 -6.07
N ASN A 29 -9.12 -1.99 -6.51
CA ASN A 29 -9.06 -0.63 -7.05
C ASN A 29 -8.46 0.33 -6.02
N THR A 30 -8.94 0.28 -4.77
CA THR A 30 -8.45 1.20 -3.73
C THR A 30 -6.96 1.00 -3.43
N ALA A 31 -6.49 -0.24 -3.41
CA ALA A 31 -5.09 -0.55 -3.18
C ALA A 31 -4.22 -0.08 -4.36
N PHE A 32 -4.52 -0.54 -5.58
CA PHE A 32 -3.62 -0.39 -6.72
C PHE A 32 -3.75 0.94 -7.47
N SER A 33 -4.88 1.66 -7.38
CA SER A 33 -5.07 2.92 -8.13
C SER A 33 -3.96 3.95 -7.92
N PRO A 34 -3.47 4.22 -6.69
CA PRO A 34 -2.33 5.14 -6.52
C PRO A 34 -1.08 4.70 -7.29
N LEU A 35 -0.77 3.40 -7.28
CA LEU A 35 0.41 2.85 -7.96
C LEU A 35 0.29 2.96 -9.48
N GLU A 36 -0.89 2.68 -10.03
CA GLU A 36 -1.18 2.80 -11.46
C GLU A 36 -1.15 4.26 -11.92
N GLU A 37 -1.78 5.16 -11.16
CA GLU A 37 -1.77 6.60 -11.44
C GLU A 37 -0.35 7.17 -11.41
N MET A 38 0.51 6.70 -10.48
CA MET A 38 1.93 7.05 -10.45
C MET A 38 2.67 6.60 -11.72
N LEU A 39 2.48 5.34 -12.14
CA LEU A 39 3.11 4.81 -13.35
C LEU A 39 2.65 5.54 -14.61
N GLU A 40 1.36 5.89 -14.70
CA GLU A 40 0.82 6.70 -15.78
C GLU A 40 1.41 8.10 -15.80
N HIS A 41 1.57 8.74 -14.63
CA HIS A 41 2.18 10.06 -14.52
C HIS A 41 3.64 10.05 -14.95
N ILE A 42 4.41 9.05 -14.53
CA ILE A 42 5.81 8.85 -14.95
C ILE A 42 5.88 8.61 -16.47
N ALA A 43 4.99 7.78 -17.02
CA ALA A 43 4.95 7.49 -18.45
C ALA A 43 4.61 8.71 -19.31
N ALA A 44 3.81 9.63 -18.77
CA ALA A 44 3.46 10.88 -19.40
C ALA A 44 4.53 11.98 -19.23
N GLU A 45 5.71 11.64 -18.70
CA GLU A 45 6.78 12.58 -18.36
C GLU A 45 6.27 13.72 -17.44
N GLY A 46 5.30 13.39 -16.58
CA GLY A 46 4.72 14.32 -15.64
C GLY A 46 5.76 14.75 -14.59
N THR A 47 5.77 16.04 -14.27
CA THR A 47 6.64 16.58 -13.22
C THR A 47 6.26 15.99 -11.86
N LEU A 48 7.25 15.49 -11.13
CA LEU A 48 7.11 15.07 -9.73
C LEU A 48 7.66 16.17 -8.85
N ASP A 49 7.03 16.38 -7.69
CA ASP A 49 7.56 17.31 -6.69
C ASP A 49 8.80 16.69 -6.06
N VAL A 50 9.74 17.53 -5.61
CA VAL A 50 10.93 17.07 -4.88
C VAL A 50 10.78 17.46 -3.42
N GLY A 51 10.83 16.47 -2.54
CA GLY A 51 10.77 16.66 -1.10
C GLY A 51 12.08 17.17 -0.50
N SER A 52 12.12 17.31 0.82
CA SER A 52 13.23 17.97 1.52
C SER A 52 14.55 17.19 1.44
N ASP A 53 14.48 15.86 1.34
CA ASP A 53 15.64 14.97 1.27
C ASP A 53 15.94 14.53 -0.18
N GLY A 54 15.35 15.22 -1.17
CA GLY A 54 15.52 14.91 -2.59
C GLY A 54 14.60 13.79 -3.09
N GLU A 55 13.65 13.33 -2.28
CA GLU A 55 12.70 12.30 -2.65
C GLU A 55 11.70 12.78 -3.69
N LEU A 56 11.36 11.90 -4.64
CA LEU A 56 10.30 12.18 -5.61
C LEU A 56 8.93 11.96 -4.97
N LEU A 57 8.08 12.98 -5.05
CA LEU A 57 6.76 13.02 -4.48
C LEU A 57 5.69 13.03 -5.59
N PHE A 58 4.69 12.18 -5.44
CA PHE A 58 3.51 12.17 -6.29
C PHE A 58 2.28 12.61 -5.48
N THR A 59 1.63 13.69 -5.93
CA THR A 59 0.36 14.15 -5.38
C THR A 59 -0.79 13.60 -6.21
N ARG A 60 -1.64 12.78 -5.60
CA ARG A 60 -2.79 12.20 -6.30
C ARG A 60 -3.86 13.27 -6.56
N LYS A 61 -4.25 13.45 -7.82
CA LYS A 61 -5.25 14.46 -8.25
C LYS A 61 -6.56 14.29 -7.48
N GLY A 62 -7.12 15.42 -7.03
CA GLY A 62 -8.38 15.45 -6.27
C GLY A 62 -8.24 14.98 -4.81
N THR A 63 -7.03 14.72 -4.32
CA THR A 63 -6.76 14.37 -2.93
C THR A 63 -5.62 15.23 -2.37
N SER A 64 -5.51 15.31 -1.05
CA SER A 64 -4.35 15.90 -0.37
C SER A 64 -3.27 14.87 -0.02
N VAL A 65 -3.35 13.67 -0.62
CA VAL A 65 -2.45 12.55 -0.29
C VAL A 65 -1.23 12.61 -1.20
N GLN A 66 -0.06 12.63 -0.57
CA GLN A 66 1.24 12.57 -1.22
C GLN A 66 1.88 11.21 -0.97
N TYR A 67 2.54 10.69 -2.01
CA TYR A 67 3.26 9.44 -1.99
C TYR A 67 4.72 9.69 -2.29
N ILE A 68 5.61 9.14 -1.47
CA ILE A 68 7.03 9.06 -1.82
C ILE A 68 7.16 7.93 -2.83
N VAL A 69 7.52 8.27 -4.06
CA VAL A 69 7.39 7.36 -5.21
C VAL A 69 8.21 6.09 -5.00
N ALA A 70 9.51 6.22 -4.77
CA ALA A 70 10.40 5.07 -4.57
C ALA A 70 9.96 4.20 -3.36
N GLN A 71 9.63 4.82 -2.23
CA GLN A 71 9.16 4.10 -1.04
C GLN A 71 7.86 3.33 -1.31
N THR A 72 6.97 3.88 -2.14
CA THR A 72 5.71 3.21 -2.48
C THR A 72 5.97 1.94 -3.27
N PHE A 73 6.83 1.99 -4.31
CA PHE A 73 7.20 0.79 -5.06
C PHE A 73 7.90 -0.26 -4.19
N SER A 74 8.82 0.17 -3.33
CA SER A 74 9.51 -0.72 -2.37
C SER A 74 8.53 -1.40 -1.42
N ALA A 75 7.58 -0.66 -0.86
CA ALA A 75 6.58 -1.21 0.06
C ALA A 75 5.71 -2.27 -0.64
N TYR A 76 5.29 -2.02 -1.89
CA TYR A 76 4.59 -3.03 -2.68
C TYR A 76 5.43 -4.28 -2.93
N ALA A 77 6.71 -4.11 -3.26
CA ALA A 77 7.63 -5.24 -3.44
C ALA A 77 7.71 -6.10 -2.18
N ASP A 78 7.89 -5.48 -1.01
CA ASP A 78 8.01 -6.17 0.28
C ASP A 78 6.72 -6.89 0.67
N VAL A 79 5.57 -6.25 0.48
CA VAL A 79 4.27 -6.87 0.78
C VAL A 79 4.07 -8.11 -0.08
N PHE A 80 4.30 -8.01 -1.40
CA PHE A 80 4.09 -9.13 -2.29
C PHE A 80 5.18 -10.20 -2.21
N ALA A 81 6.38 -9.87 -1.73
CA ALA A 81 7.37 -10.86 -1.32
C ALA A 81 6.85 -11.70 -0.14
N VAL A 82 6.26 -11.06 0.88
CA VAL A 82 5.64 -11.77 2.02
C VAL A 82 4.45 -12.62 1.57
N VAL A 83 3.59 -12.09 0.70
CA VAL A 83 2.48 -12.86 0.13
C VAL A 83 3.01 -14.08 -0.63
N ARG A 84 4.05 -13.93 -1.46
CA ARG A 84 4.63 -15.02 -2.24
C ARG A 84 5.26 -16.12 -1.39
N MET A 85 5.83 -15.78 -0.23
CA MET A 85 6.30 -16.78 0.72
C MET A 85 5.16 -17.67 1.25
N ARG A 86 3.94 -17.13 1.32
CA ARG A 86 2.74 -17.84 1.81
C ARG A 86 1.98 -18.55 0.70
N ASP A 87 1.96 -17.95 -0.49
CA ASP A 87 1.34 -18.47 -1.70
C ASP A 87 2.30 -18.34 -2.89
N PRO A 88 3.00 -19.42 -3.28
CA PRO A 88 3.94 -19.41 -4.41
C PRO A 88 3.32 -19.04 -5.77
N ALA A 89 1.98 -19.06 -5.90
CA ALA A 89 1.29 -18.62 -7.11
C ALA A 89 1.26 -17.08 -7.25
N CYS A 90 1.54 -16.34 -6.17
CA CYS A 90 1.70 -14.89 -6.22
C CYS A 90 2.85 -14.53 -7.16
N PRO A 91 2.66 -13.64 -8.16
CA PRO A 91 3.74 -13.18 -9.03
C PRO A 91 4.93 -12.61 -8.27
N ASP A 92 6.11 -12.70 -8.88
CA ASP A 92 7.32 -12.07 -8.32
C ASP A 92 7.23 -10.54 -8.46
N ALA A 93 7.47 -9.84 -7.36
CA ALA A 93 7.45 -8.39 -7.26
C ALA A 93 8.86 -7.77 -7.19
N SER A 94 9.92 -8.57 -7.36
CA SER A 94 11.32 -8.11 -7.37
C SER A 94 11.58 -6.95 -8.33
N LEU A 95 10.88 -6.90 -9.46
CA LEU A 95 10.97 -5.81 -10.43
C LEU A 95 10.56 -4.45 -9.82
N LEU A 96 9.61 -4.41 -8.88
CA LEU A 96 9.21 -3.18 -8.20
C LEU A 96 10.31 -2.65 -7.27
N ALA A 97 11.07 -3.55 -6.62
CA ALA A 97 12.22 -3.18 -5.80
C ALA A 97 13.33 -2.59 -6.67
N THR A 98 13.68 -3.26 -7.78
CA THR A 98 14.67 -2.75 -8.74
C THR A 98 14.27 -1.39 -9.28
N PHE A 99 12.99 -1.23 -9.65
CA PHE A 99 12.46 0.04 -10.14
C PHE A 99 12.56 1.17 -9.11
N SER A 100 12.28 0.88 -7.84
CA SER A 100 12.47 1.82 -6.73
C SER A 100 13.92 2.32 -6.65
N GLU A 101 14.91 1.43 -6.79
CA GLU A 101 16.33 1.84 -6.76
C GLU A 101 16.74 2.66 -8.00
N GLN A 102 16.20 2.33 -9.17
CA GLN A 102 16.45 3.08 -10.41
C GLN A 102 15.91 4.50 -10.33
N LEU A 103 14.70 4.68 -9.77
CA LEU A 103 14.12 5.99 -9.53
C LEU A 103 14.97 6.88 -8.62
N ARG A 104 15.76 6.30 -7.72
CA ARG A 104 16.69 7.05 -6.85
C ARG A 104 18.03 7.37 -7.51
N SER A 105 18.46 6.57 -8.50
CA SER A 105 19.85 6.59 -8.98
C SER A 105 20.06 7.27 -10.32
N ASN A 106 19.12 7.19 -11.27
CA ASN A 106 19.01 8.03 -12.48
C ASN A 106 17.95 7.41 -13.41
N GLY A 107 16.97 8.21 -13.84
CA GLY A 107 16.09 8.03 -15.01
C GLY A 107 15.64 6.62 -15.40
N VAL A 108 14.33 6.38 -15.37
CA VAL A 108 13.71 5.14 -15.84
C VAL A 108 13.57 5.13 -17.37
N SER A 109 13.96 4.04 -18.04
CA SER A 109 13.70 3.88 -19.47
C SER A 109 12.24 3.48 -19.77
N PRO A 110 11.70 3.79 -20.96
CA PRO A 110 10.34 3.37 -21.34
C PRO A 110 10.11 1.86 -21.30
N ILE A 111 11.16 1.07 -21.60
CA ILE A 111 11.11 -0.40 -21.59
C ILE A 111 10.95 -0.91 -20.15
N GLU A 112 11.75 -0.38 -19.22
CA GLU A 112 11.65 -0.74 -17.80
C GLU A 112 10.29 -0.33 -17.22
N LEU A 113 9.80 0.86 -17.57
CA LEU A 113 8.50 1.33 -17.14
C LEU A 113 7.37 0.41 -17.62
N GLN A 114 7.44 -0.05 -18.88
CA GLN A 114 6.46 -0.99 -19.42
C GLN A 114 6.51 -2.35 -18.70
N ALA A 115 7.71 -2.89 -18.46
CA ALA A 115 7.87 -4.13 -17.70
C ALA A 115 7.28 -4.01 -16.27
N VAL A 116 7.46 -2.85 -15.64
CA VAL A 116 6.91 -2.56 -14.29
C VAL A 116 5.39 -2.49 -14.32
N ARG A 117 4.79 -1.88 -15.34
CA ARG A 117 3.33 -1.87 -15.53
C ARG A 117 2.77 -3.29 -15.69
N GLU A 118 3.46 -4.15 -16.44
CA GLU A 118 3.07 -5.56 -16.60
C GLU A 118 3.19 -6.35 -15.28
N CYS A 119 4.25 -6.11 -14.51
CA CYS A 119 4.42 -6.67 -13.17
C CYS A 119 3.26 -6.25 -12.24
N VAL A 120 2.94 -4.95 -12.18
CA VAL A 120 1.80 -4.44 -11.39
C VAL A 120 0.48 -5.05 -11.85
N ALA A 121 0.25 -5.16 -13.15
CA ALA A 121 -0.97 -5.78 -13.70
C ALA A 121 -1.08 -7.26 -13.29
N ALA A 122 0.01 -8.03 -13.35
CA ALA A 122 0.02 -9.42 -12.92
C ALA A 122 -0.29 -9.56 -11.42
N ILE A 123 0.35 -8.76 -10.58
CA ILE A 123 0.12 -8.73 -9.14
C ILE A 123 -1.33 -8.35 -8.82
N ARG A 124 -1.88 -7.36 -9.53
CA ARG A 124 -3.28 -6.94 -9.39
C ARG A 124 -4.26 -8.06 -9.75
N VAL A 125 -4.03 -8.77 -10.85
CA VAL A 125 -4.86 -9.92 -11.27
C VAL A 125 -4.82 -11.02 -10.23
N PHE A 126 -3.65 -11.29 -9.65
CA PHE A 126 -3.52 -12.22 -8.53
C PHE A 126 -4.33 -11.72 -7.32
N ALA A 127 -4.10 -10.48 -6.87
CA ALA A 127 -4.78 -9.89 -5.74
C ALA A 127 -6.31 -9.92 -5.87
N ALA A 128 -6.86 -9.68 -7.06
CA ALA A 128 -8.30 -9.77 -7.32
C ALA A 128 -8.90 -11.16 -7.08
N LYS A 129 -8.11 -12.22 -7.22
CA LYS A 129 -8.52 -13.60 -6.94
C LYS A 129 -8.31 -13.98 -5.48
N SER A 130 -7.33 -13.36 -4.83
CA SER A 130 -6.96 -13.59 -3.43
C SER A 130 -7.99 -13.08 -2.42
N GLU A 131 -7.84 -13.51 -1.17
CA GLU A 131 -8.58 -12.93 -0.04
C GLU A 131 -7.92 -11.63 0.41
N PRO A 132 -8.68 -10.53 0.63
CA PRO A 132 -8.12 -9.25 1.05
C PRO A 132 -7.27 -9.34 2.33
N LEU A 133 -7.68 -10.23 3.25
CA LEU A 133 -7.02 -10.42 4.54
C LEU A 133 -5.58 -10.91 4.43
N MET A 134 -5.27 -11.71 3.41
CA MET A 134 -3.91 -12.20 3.18
C MET A 134 -2.95 -11.04 2.83
N VAL A 135 -3.42 -10.11 1.99
CA VAL A 135 -2.63 -8.95 1.57
C VAL A 135 -2.53 -7.93 2.71
N SER A 136 -3.61 -7.70 3.47
CA SER A 136 -3.55 -6.79 4.63
C SER A 136 -2.64 -7.30 5.73
N ASP A 137 -2.66 -8.61 6.04
CA ASP A 137 -1.78 -9.20 7.05
C ASP A 137 -0.29 -9.17 6.63
N ALA A 138 -0.03 -9.35 5.33
CA ALA A 138 1.30 -9.13 4.78
C ALA A 138 1.75 -7.66 4.90
N ALA A 139 0.86 -6.71 4.63
CA ALA A 139 1.13 -5.28 4.80
C ALA A 139 1.43 -4.91 6.26
N GLU A 140 0.64 -5.42 7.21
CA GLU A 140 0.90 -5.22 8.65
C GLU A 140 2.28 -5.80 9.05
N SER A 141 2.62 -6.98 8.54
CA SER A 141 3.94 -7.60 8.80
C SER A 141 5.11 -6.75 8.29
N VAL A 142 4.95 -6.10 7.14
CA VAL A 142 5.96 -5.18 6.57
C VAL A 142 6.07 -3.90 7.41
N VAL A 143 4.94 -3.31 7.80
CA VAL A 143 4.92 -2.11 8.65
C VAL A 143 5.60 -2.35 10.00
N ILE A 144 5.32 -3.49 10.64
CA ILE A 144 5.98 -3.87 11.90
C ILE A 144 7.50 -3.96 11.72
N ARG A 145 7.96 -4.56 10.62
CA ARG A 145 9.39 -4.68 10.32
C ARG A 145 10.06 -3.32 10.18
N TYR A 146 9.47 -2.40 9.40
CA TYR A 146 10.01 -1.04 9.28
C TYR A 146 10.09 -0.30 10.61
N HIS A 147 9.12 -0.51 11.51
CA HIS A 147 9.18 0.07 12.86
C HIS A 147 10.32 -0.49 13.71
N LEU A 148 10.62 -1.79 13.59
CA LEU A 148 11.75 -2.42 14.28
C LEU A 148 13.08 -1.91 13.71
N ASP A 149 13.23 -1.91 12.38
CA ASP A 149 14.45 -1.43 11.72
C ASP A 149 14.74 0.04 12.07
N ALA A 150 13.70 0.89 12.13
CA ALA A 150 13.83 2.29 12.53
C ALA A 150 14.13 2.48 14.03
N ALA A 151 13.76 1.53 14.89
CA ALA A 151 14.13 1.56 16.31
C ALA A 151 15.61 1.20 16.49
N ASP A 152 16.07 0.16 15.78
CA ASP A 152 17.46 -0.29 15.83
C ASP A 152 18.44 0.76 15.28
N ALA A 153 18.05 1.48 14.21
CA ALA A 153 18.85 2.56 13.63
C ALA A 153 19.03 3.77 14.55
N LYS A 154 18.22 3.93 15.60
CA LYS A 154 18.32 5.03 16.59
C LYS A 154 19.13 4.66 17.83
N THR A 155 19.52 3.39 17.96
CA THR A 155 20.31 2.87 19.08
C THR A 155 21.81 2.77 18.78
N VAL A 156 22.24 3.23 17.60
CA VAL A 156 23.64 3.34 17.17
C VAL A 156 24.01 4.81 17.04
#